data_AF-A0A5N3V4J1-F1
#
_entry.id   AF-A0A5N3V4J1-F1
#
_cell.length_a   1.000
_cell.length_b   1.000
_cell.length_c   1.000
_cell.angle_alpha   90.00
_cell.angle_beta   90.00
_cell.angle_gamma   90.00
#
_symmetry.space_group_name_H-M   'P 1'
#
loop_
_entity.id
_entity.type
_entity.pdbx_description
1 polymer ?
#
loop_
_entity_poly.entity_id
_entity_poly.type
_entity_poly.pdbx_seq_one_letter_code
_entity_poly.pdbx_strand_id
1 'polypeptide(L)'
;FGHIGRLVTGAAFNSGKVDIVAINDPFIDLHYMVYMFQYDSTHSKFHGTVKAEKGKLVINGKAITIFQERDPASIKWGDAGAEYVVESTGVFTTMEKAGAHLKGGAKRVIISAPSADAPMFVMGVNHEKHNNTLKIVIHDHFGIMEGLMTTNIIPASTGAAKAVGKVIPELNRKLPGMAFHMPTPSVSVVDLTCRLEKPAKYDEIKKVVKQASEGPLRGILGYTEDQVVSCDFNSDTHSSSMLELALPSTTTFYSDRVVDLMVHMASKE
;
A
#
# COMPACT_ATOMS: atom_id res chain seq x y z
N PHE A 1 -10.29 -8.81 -7.97
CA PHE A 1 -11.00 -7.72 -7.23
C PHE A 1 -11.13 -8.03 -5.73
N GLY A 2 -10.04 -8.43 -5.05
CA GLY A 2 -10.01 -8.65 -3.59
C GLY A 2 -9.94 -7.35 -2.77
N HIS A 3 -9.65 -7.45 -1.46
CA HIS A 3 -9.61 -6.31 -0.52
C HIS A 3 -8.80 -5.11 -1.05
N ILE A 4 -7.52 -5.31 -1.40
CA ILE A 4 -6.65 -4.25 -1.95
C ILE A 4 -7.20 -3.74 -3.29
N GLY A 5 -7.66 -4.61 -4.19
CA GLY A 5 -8.21 -4.19 -5.49
C GLY A 5 -9.45 -3.29 -5.36
N ARG A 6 -10.32 -3.52 -4.37
CA ARG A 6 -11.45 -2.63 -4.08
C ARG A 6 -11.00 -1.30 -3.47
N LEU A 7 -10.07 -1.33 -2.52
CA LEU A 7 -9.55 -0.11 -1.89
C LEU A 7 -8.77 0.78 -2.89
N VAL A 8 -7.96 0.21 -3.78
CA VAL A 8 -7.30 0.94 -4.87
C VAL A 8 -8.32 1.57 -5.82
N THR A 9 -9.41 0.85 -6.11
CA THR A 9 -10.51 1.41 -6.90
C THR A 9 -11.17 2.59 -6.18
N GLY A 10 -11.43 2.48 -4.87
CA GLY A 10 -11.96 3.57 -4.06
C GLY A 10 -11.03 4.79 -4.01
N ALA A 11 -9.73 4.57 -3.77
CA ALA A 11 -8.69 5.62 -3.76
C ALA A 11 -8.61 6.35 -5.11
N ALA A 12 -8.67 5.64 -6.23
CA ALA A 12 -8.71 6.23 -7.57
C ALA A 12 -9.94 7.13 -7.78
N PHE A 13 -11.14 6.65 -7.42
CA PHE A 13 -12.37 7.44 -7.54
C PHE A 13 -12.45 8.63 -6.58
N ASN A 14 -11.89 8.51 -5.37
CA ASN A 14 -11.88 9.59 -4.38
C ASN A 14 -10.83 10.68 -4.71
N SER A 15 -9.67 10.29 -5.24
CA SER A 15 -8.58 11.22 -5.56
C SER A 15 -8.67 11.83 -6.96
N GLY A 16 -9.36 11.16 -7.90
CA GLY A 16 -9.44 11.56 -9.31
C GLY A 16 -8.11 11.48 -10.08
N LYS A 17 -7.04 10.96 -9.46
CA LYS A 17 -5.66 10.96 -10.00
C LYS A 17 -5.44 9.97 -11.15
N VAL A 18 -6.18 8.86 -11.17
CA VAL A 18 -6.08 7.79 -12.17
C VAL A 18 -7.47 7.26 -12.51
N ASP A 19 -7.66 6.82 -13.75
CA ASP A 19 -8.92 6.23 -14.22
C ASP A 19 -8.90 4.70 -14.17
N ILE A 20 -9.87 4.10 -13.48
CA ILE A 20 -10.09 2.65 -13.47
C ILE A 20 -10.94 2.29 -14.68
N VAL A 21 -10.31 1.81 -15.75
CA VAL A 21 -10.97 1.48 -17.03
C VAL A 21 -11.30 -0.02 -17.18
N ALA A 22 -10.62 -0.89 -16.43
CA ALA A 22 -10.83 -2.34 -16.44
C ALA A 22 -10.60 -3.00 -15.08
N ILE A 23 -11.31 -4.09 -14.80
CA ILE A 23 -11.15 -4.97 -13.63
C ILE A 23 -11.21 -6.43 -14.10
N ASN A 24 -10.36 -7.31 -13.54
CA ASN A 24 -10.47 -8.75 -13.71
C ASN A 24 -10.76 -9.45 -12.37
N ASP A 25 -11.70 -10.39 -12.38
CA ASP A 25 -11.81 -11.44 -11.34
C ASP A 25 -12.56 -12.69 -11.87
N PRO A 26 -11.92 -13.87 -11.94
CA PRO A 26 -12.56 -15.11 -12.40
C PRO A 26 -13.43 -15.80 -11.35
N PHE A 27 -13.61 -15.22 -10.15
CA PHE A 27 -14.37 -15.80 -9.03
C PHE A 27 -15.51 -14.90 -8.55
N ILE A 28 -15.67 -13.69 -9.09
CA ILE A 28 -16.68 -12.71 -8.69
C ILE A 28 -17.43 -12.26 -9.96
N ASP A 29 -18.75 -12.41 -10.00
CA ASP A 29 -19.59 -11.91 -11.09
C ASP A 29 -19.88 -10.41 -10.96
N LEU A 30 -20.35 -9.78 -12.04
CA LEU A 30 -20.62 -8.33 -12.08
C LEU A 30 -21.61 -7.84 -11.01
N HIS A 31 -22.65 -8.61 -10.66
CA HIS A 31 -23.60 -8.20 -9.61
C HIS A 31 -22.98 -8.34 -8.22
N TYR A 32 -22.15 -9.36 -7.99
CA TYR A 32 -21.42 -9.50 -6.74
C TYR A 32 -20.28 -8.46 -6.62
N MET A 33 -19.63 -8.05 -7.73
CA MET A 33 -18.70 -6.91 -7.74
C MET A 33 -19.40 -5.60 -7.30
N VAL A 34 -20.61 -5.33 -7.79
CA VAL A 34 -21.41 -4.18 -7.35
C VAL A 34 -21.67 -4.24 -5.85
N TYR A 35 -22.10 -5.39 -5.32
CA TYR A 35 -22.34 -5.57 -3.89
C TYR A 35 -21.07 -5.36 -3.05
N MET A 36 -19.97 -6.04 -3.39
CA MET A 36 -18.72 -6.01 -2.63
C MET A 36 -18.01 -4.65 -2.69
N PHE A 37 -18.23 -3.85 -3.73
CA PHE A 37 -17.71 -2.48 -3.80
C PHE A 37 -18.64 -1.47 -3.14
N GLN A 38 -19.95 -1.69 -3.18
CA GLN A 38 -20.92 -0.79 -2.55
C GLN A 38 -20.88 -0.88 -1.02
N TYR A 39 -20.65 -2.07 -0.45
CA TYR A 39 -20.66 -2.34 0.99
C TYR A 39 -19.34 -2.95 1.45
N ASP A 40 -18.60 -2.25 2.31
CA ASP A 40 -17.40 -2.77 2.97
C ASP A 40 -17.56 -2.75 4.49
N SER A 41 -17.26 -3.89 5.13
CA SER A 41 -17.43 -4.07 6.59
C SER A 41 -16.43 -3.28 7.44
N THR A 42 -15.35 -2.78 6.83
CA THR A 42 -14.30 -2.01 7.51
C THR A 42 -14.43 -0.52 7.15
N HIS A 43 -14.60 -0.21 5.87
CA HIS A 43 -14.54 1.15 5.34
C HIS A 43 -15.92 1.77 5.06
N SER A 44 -16.97 1.20 5.65
CA SER A 44 -18.37 1.62 5.50
C SER A 44 -18.90 1.51 4.06
N LYS A 45 -20.09 2.07 3.81
CA LYS A 45 -20.73 2.07 2.49
C LYS A 45 -20.04 3.08 1.57
N PHE A 46 -19.68 2.68 0.34
CA PHE A 46 -19.11 3.61 -0.64
C PHE A 46 -20.05 4.79 -0.92
N HIS A 47 -19.55 6.02 -0.70
CA HIS A 47 -20.30 7.28 -0.78
C HIS A 47 -20.46 7.78 -2.22
N GLY A 48 -20.99 6.93 -3.09
CA GLY A 48 -21.24 7.22 -4.50
C GLY A 48 -22.28 6.26 -5.10
N THR A 49 -22.37 6.26 -6.43
CA THR A 49 -23.25 5.35 -7.17
C THR A 49 -22.47 4.17 -7.72
N VAL A 50 -22.99 2.96 -7.53
CA VAL A 50 -22.41 1.70 -8.02
C VAL A 50 -23.52 0.88 -8.64
N LYS A 51 -23.40 0.49 -9.92
CA LYS A 51 -24.40 -0.34 -10.62
C LYS A 51 -23.77 -1.22 -11.70
N ALA A 52 -24.49 -2.29 -12.06
CA ALA A 52 -24.22 -3.06 -13.26
C ALA A 52 -25.01 -2.44 -14.43
N GLU A 53 -24.37 -2.15 -15.56
CA GLU A 53 -25.05 -1.68 -16.77
C GLU A 53 -24.33 -2.19 -18.03
N LYS A 54 -25.09 -2.79 -18.97
CA LYS A 54 -24.57 -3.25 -20.28
C LYS A 54 -23.32 -4.16 -20.17
N GLY A 55 -23.27 -5.02 -19.15
CA GLY A 55 -22.14 -5.91 -18.89
C GLY A 55 -20.90 -5.23 -18.27
N LYS A 56 -20.99 -3.95 -17.90
CA LYS A 56 -19.93 -3.18 -17.25
C LYS A 56 -20.29 -2.82 -15.80
N LEU A 57 -19.28 -2.67 -14.96
CA LEU A 57 -19.41 -2.04 -13.65
C LEU A 57 -19.39 -0.53 -13.84
N VAL A 58 -20.39 0.19 -13.36
CA VAL A 58 -20.46 1.65 -13.46
C VAL A 58 -20.37 2.26 -12.07
N ILE A 59 -19.32 3.05 -11.84
CA ILE A 59 -19.05 3.77 -10.59
C ILE A 59 -19.06 5.27 -10.89
N ASN A 60 -19.92 6.03 -10.21
CA ASN A 60 -20.06 7.49 -10.41
C ASN A 60 -20.19 7.90 -11.90
N GLY A 61 -20.91 7.08 -12.69
CA GLY A 61 -21.11 7.28 -14.12
C GLY A 61 -19.99 6.79 -15.04
N LYS A 62 -18.77 6.55 -14.53
CA LYS A 62 -17.66 5.96 -15.32
C LYS A 62 -17.88 4.45 -15.49
N ALA A 63 -17.79 3.95 -16.73
CA ALA A 63 -18.10 2.57 -17.08
C ALA A 63 -16.83 1.72 -17.29
N ILE A 64 -16.66 0.70 -16.45
CA ILE A 64 -15.46 -0.11 -16.29
C ILE A 64 -15.67 -1.47 -16.99
N THR A 65 -14.73 -1.86 -17.85
CA THR A 65 -14.76 -3.16 -18.54
C THR A 65 -14.43 -4.29 -17.55
N ILE A 66 -15.27 -5.33 -17.51
CA ILE A 66 -15.05 -6.50 -16.65
C ILE A 66 -14.51 -7.67 -17.46
N PHE A 67 -13.47 -8.31 -16.93
CA PHE A 67 -12.91 -9.58 -17.40
C PHE A 67 -13.04 -10.64 -16.28
N GLN A 68 -13.08 -11.92 -16.65
CA GLN A 68 -13.17 -13.05 -15.73
C GLN A 68 -12.14 -14.15 -16.07
N GLU A 69 -10.96 -13.75 -16.53
CA GLU A 69 -9.90 -14.67 -16.94
C GLU A 69 -9.10 -15.19 -15.75
N ARG A 70 -8.71 -16.47 -15.81
CA ARG A 70 -7.79 -17.10 -14.86
C ARG A 70 -6.32 -16.97 -15.23
N ASP A 71 -6.03 -16.80 -16.52
CA ASP A 71 -4.67 -16.53 -17.00
C ASP A 71 -4.46 -15.01 -17.16
N PRO A 72 -3.51 -14.41 -16.41
CA PRO A 72 -3.05 -13.03 -16.60
C PRO A 72 -2.77 -12.60 -18.05
N ALA A 73 -2.39 -13.54 -18.93
CA ALA A 73 -2.08 -13.30 -20.34
C ALA A 73 -3.32 -13.23 -21.25
N SER A 74 -4.46 -13.80 -20.85
CA SER A 74 -5.70 -13.75 -21.62
C SER A 74 -6.48 -12.45 -21.45
N ILE A 75 -6.17 -11.67 -20.41
CA ILE A 75 -6.88 -10.42 -20.09
C ILE A 75 -6.52 -9.35 -21.11
N LYS A 76 -7.51 -8.87 -21.87
CA LYS A 76 -7.32 -7.87 -22.92
C LYS A 76 -7.29 -6.43 -22.37
N TRP A 77 -6.26 -6.13 -21.59
CA TRP A 77 -6.02 -4.80 -21.04
C TRP A 77 -6.00 -3.70 -22.13
N GLY A 78 -5.37 -3.96 -23.27
CA GLY A 78 -5.30 -3.05 -24.41
C GLY A 78 -6.68 -2.69 -24.99
N ASP A 79 -7.56 -3.66 -25.20
CA ASP A 79 -8.95 -3.45 -25.69
C ASP A 79 -9.77 -2.52 -24.76
N ALA A 80 -9.38 -2.42 -23.48
CA ALA A 80 -10.00 -1.56 -22.49
C ALA A 80 -9.22 -0.27 -22.18
N GLY A 81 -8.06 -0.03 -22.82
CA GLY A 81 -7.19 1.12 -22.57
C GLY A 81 -6.41 1.08 -21.25
N ALA A 82 -6.26 -0.10 -20.63
CA ALA A 82 -5.61 -0.26 -19.33
C ALA A 82 -4.07 -0.32 -19.47
N GLU A 83 -3.40 0.82 -19.30
CA GLU A 83 -1.94 0.91 -19.45
C GLU A 83 -1.15 0.41 -18.23
N TYR A 84 -1.66 0.68 -17.02
CA TYR A 84 -1.06 0.27 -15.74
C TYR A 84 -1.98 -0.75 -15.04
N VAL A 85 -1.45 -1.92 -14.70
CA VAL A 85 -2.19 -3.00 -14.03
C VAL A 85 -1.73 -3.17 -12.59
N VAL A 86 -2.68 -3.24 -11.65
CA VAL A 86 -2.41 -3.51 -10.23
C VAL A 86 -2.65 -5.00 -9.94
N GLU A 87 -1.58 -5.78 -9.99
CA GLU A 87 -1.60 -7.20 -9.65
C GLU A 87 -1.84 -7.36 -8.14
N SER A 88 -3.07 -7.72 -7.80
CA SER A 88 -3.61 -7.75 -6.43
C SER A 88 -4.33 -9.08 -6.12
N THR A 89 -3.95 -10.16 -6.81
CA THR A 89 -4.38 -11.53 -6.50
C THR A 89 -3.52 -12.16 -5.39
N GLY A 90 -2.26 -11.74 -5.28
CA GLY A 90 -1.26 -12.35 -4.39
C GLY A 90 -0.63 -13.65 -4.93
N VAL A 91 -1.03 -14.11 -6.12
CA VAL A 91 -0.55 -15.36 -6.76
C VAL A 91 0.60 -15.08 -7.75
N PHE A 92 0.58 -13.90 -8.38
CA PHE A 92 1.46 -13.53 -9.49
C PHE A 92 2.58 -12.56 -9.07
N THR A 93 3.25 -12.86 -7.95
CA THR A 93 4.18 -11.94 -7.26
C THR A 93 5.65 -11.96 -7.73
N THR A 94 5.96 -12.65 -8.83
CA THR A 94 7.29 -12.62 -9.48
C THR A 94 7.25 -11.86 -10.80
N MET A 95 8.39 -11.38 -11.30
CA MET A 95 8.48 -10.62 -12.56
C MET A 95 7.94 -11.42 -13.76
N GLU A 96 8.26 -12.72 -13.82
CA GLU A 96 7.74 -13.64 -14.85
C GLU A 96 6.21 -13.71 -14.84
N LYS A 97 5.63 -13.93 -13.65
CA LYS A 97 4.19 -14.11 -13.47
C LYS A 97 3.41 -12.82 -13.69
N ALA A 98 3.86 -11.71 -13.11
CA ALA A 98 3.25 -10.39 -13.30
C ALA A 98 3.39 -9.92 -14.76
N GLY A 99 4.54 -10.19 -15.38
CA GLY A 99 4.84 -9.86 -16.78
C GLY A 99 3.90 -10.51 -17.81
N ALA A 100 3.15 -11.55 -17.43
CA ALA A 100 2.13 -12.14 -18.28
C ALA A 100 1.05 -11.12 -18.71
N HIS A 101 0.70 -10.13 -17.87
CA HIS A 101 -0.24 -9.05 -18.23
C HIS A 101 0.23 -8.17 -19.40
N LEU A 102 1.54 -8.09 -19.66
CA LEU A 102 2.08 -7.32 -20.78
C LEU A 102 1.64 -7.91 -22.13
N LYS A 103 1.40 -9.23 -22.20
CA LYS A 103 0.81 -9.91 -23.37
C LYS A 103 -0.62 -9.43 -23.66
N GLY A 104 -1.34 -8.99 -22.61
CA GLY A 104 -2.68 -8.41 -22.70
C GLY A 104 -2.72 -6.95 -23.17
N GLY A 105 -1.56 -6.32 -23.43
CA GLY A 105 -1.46 -4.92 -23.86
C GLY A 105 -1.23 -3.90 -22.75
N ALA A 106 -1.01 -4.34 -21.50
CA ALA A 106 -0.57 -3.44 -20.43
C ALA A 106 0.88 -2.98 -20.67
N LYS A 107 1.18 -1.71 -20.37
CA LYS A 107 2.54 -1.14 -20.42
C LYS A 107 3.34 -1.46 -19.15
N ARG A 108 2.67 -1.39 -17.98
CA ARG A 108 3.29 -1.51 -16.65
C ARG A 108 2.44 -2.38 -15.72
N VAL A 109 3.10 -3.05 -14.78
CA VAL A 109 2.45 -3.84 -13.73
C VAL A 109 3.02 -3.48 -12.37
N ILE A 110 2.15 -3.22 -11.40
CA ILE A 110 2.49 -2.95 -10.00
C ILE A 110 1.98 -4.13 -9.18
N ILE A 111 2.91 -4.87 -8.56
CA ILE A 111 2.60 -6.01 -7.69
C ILE A 111 2.22 -5.47 -6.31
N SER A 112 0.99 -5.70 -5.85
CA SER A 112 0.47 -5.18 -4.58
C SER A 112 0.90 -6.03 -3.36
N ALA A 113 2.12 -6.59 -3.41
CA ALA A 113 2.70 -7.49 -2.40
C ALA A 113 4.23 -7.51 -2.52
N PRO A 114 4.98 -7.92 -1.46
CA PRO A 114 6.43 -8.06 -1.53
C PRO A 114 6.86 -9.09 -2.58
N SER A 115 7.80 -8.69 -3.46
CA SER A 115 8.32 -9.55 -4.52
C SER A 115 9.72 -10.10 -4.20
N ALA A 116 9.99 -11.31 -4.70
CA ALA A 116 11.29 -11.94 -4.61
C ALA A 116 12.32 -11.21 -5.48
N ASP A 117 11.95 -10.98 -6.75
CA ASP A 117 12.78 -10.55 -7.87
C ASP A 117 12.47 -9.11 -8.34
N ALA A 118 11.21 -8.67 -8.32
CA ALA A 118 10.84 -7.34 -8.78
C ALA A 118 11.38 -6.21 -7.87
N PRO A 119 11.73 -5.04 -8.43
CA PRO A 119 12.13 -3.87 -7.65
C PRO A 119 10.93 -3.37 -6.83
N MET A 120 11.15 -3.15 -5.52
CA MET A 120 10.12 -2.67 -4.61
C MET A 120 10.30 -1.18 -4.31
N PHE A 121 9.21 -0.44 -4.45
CA PHE A 121 9.16 1.01 -4.22
C PHE A 121 8.28 1.35 -3.03
N VAL A 122 8.70 2.37 -2.28
CA VAL A 122 7.96 2.99 -1.19
C VAL A 122 7.99 4.50 -1.43
N MET A 123 6.80 5.07 -1.60
CA MET A 123 6.59 6.50 -1.80
C MET A 123 7.09 7.28 -0.58
N GLY A 124 7.69 8.44 -0.82
CA GLY A 124 8.41 9.20 0.21
C GLY A 124 9.74 8.59 0.67
N VAL A 125 10.21 7.45 0.12
CA VAL A 125 11.47 6.82 0.54
C VAL A 125 12.41 6.57 -0.64
N ASN A 126 12.08 5.67 -1.57
CA ASN A 126 12.99 5.27 -2.66
C ASN A 126 12.41 5.42 -4.08
N HIS A 127 11.18 5.95 -4.19
CA HIS A 127 10.51 6.20 -5.46
C HIS A 127 11.28 7.14 -6.41
N GLU A 128 11.90 8.19 -5.88
CA GLU A 128 12.60 9.21 -6.69
C GLU A 128 14.03 8.84 -7.12
N LYS A 129 14.36 7.55 -7.32
CA LYS A 129 15.74 7.11 -7.64
C LYS A 129 16.23 7.51 -9.05
N HIS A 130 16.43 8.81 -9.24
CA HIS A 130 17.77 9.35 -9.45
C HIS A 130 18.33 10.15 -8.25
N ASN A 131 17.66 10.21 -7.09
CA ASN A 131 18.27 10.70 -5.85
C ASN A 131 17.92 9.82 -4.62
N ASN A 132 18.91 9.61 -3.73
CA ASN A 132 18.82 8.70 -2.57
C ASN A 132 18.55 9.47 -1.26
N THR A 133 17.60 10.39 -1.28
CA THR A 133 17.38 11.37 -0.20
C THR A 133 15.96 11.35 0.34
N LEU A 134 15.54 10.22 0.90
CA LEU A 134 14.72 10.15 2.12
C LEU A 134 14.86 8.75 2.73
N LYS A 135 14.99 8.71 4.06
CA LYS A 135 15.40 7.53 4.84
C LYS A 135 14.53 7.39 6.08
N ILE A 136 14.68 6.30 6.83
CA ILE A 136 13.99 6.19 8.13
C ILE A 136 14.53 7.28 9.05
N VAL A 137 13.64 8.19 9.46
CA VAL A 137 13.93 9.42 10.19
C VAL A 137 14.79 9.17 11.44
N ILE A 138 14.49 8.09 12.18
CA ILE A 138 15.22 7.64 13.38
C ILE A 138 16.64 7.14 13.04
N HIS A 139 16.83 6.50 11.87
CA HIS A 139 18.15 6.02 11.45
C HIS A 139 19.07 7.17 11.03
N ASP A 140 18.57 8.14 10.28
CA ASP A 140 19.37 9.29 9.81
C ASP A 140 19.87 10.17 10.96
N HIS A 141 18.98 10.46 11.92
CA HIS A 141 19.32 11.31 13.05
C HIS A 141 20.15 10.56 14.09
N PHE A 142 19.80 9.30 14.39
CA PHE A 142 20.28 8.60 15.58
C PHE A 142 20.90 7.21 15.35
N GLY A 143 20.76 6.58 14.18
CA GLY A 143 21.51 5.37 13.80
C GLY A 143 21.04 4.04 14.43
N ILE A 144 19.96 3.45 13.89
CA ILE A 144 19.44 2.14 14.33
C ILE A 144 20.47 0.99 14.17
N MET A 145 20.62 0.15 15.20
CA MET A 145 21.44 -1.07 15.20
C MET A 145 20.65 -2.42 15.15
N GLU A 146 19.66 -2.64 16.02
CA GLU A 146 18.89 -3.91 16.11
C GLU A 146 17.56 -3.74 16.89
N GLY A 147 16.59 -4.68 16.76
CA GLY A 147 15.22 -4.60 17.32
C GLY A 147 14.37 -5.89 17.27
N LEU A 148 13.24 -5.95 18.01
CA LEU A 148 12.31 -7.11 18.13
C LEU A 148 10.93 -6.71 18.69
N MET A 149 9.94 -7.63 18.70
CA MET A 149 8.52 -7.41 19.07
C MET A 149 7.90 -8.70 19.67
N THR A 150 6.90 -8.64 20.56
CA THR A 150 6.21 -9.80 21.21
C THR A 150 4.89 -9.35 21.88
N THR A 151 3.78 -10.07 22.19
CA THR A 151 3.16 -11.43 21.99
C THR A 151 1.65 -11.32 22.39
N ASN A 152 0.69 -12.26 22.32
CA ASN A 152 0.48 -13.61 21.74
C ASN A 152 -1.06 -13.78 21.47
N ILE A 153 -1.68 -13.55 20.29
CA ILE A 153 -1.20 -13.29 18.92
C ILE A 153 -0.76 -14.54 18.13
N ILE A 154 -1.00 -14.58 16.80
CA ILE A 154 -0.44 -15.60 15.88
C ILE A 154 0.92 -15.11 15.35
N PRO A 155 2.05 -15.80 15.62
CA PRO A 155 3.35 -15.49 15.03
C PRO A 155 3.43 -15.80 13.53
N ALA A 156 3.88 -14.83 12.75
CA ALA A 156 4.16 -14.98 11.33
C ALA A 156 5.56 -14.43 10.98
N SER A 157 6.31 -15.14 10.15
CA SER A 157 7.52 -14.58 9.53
C SER A 157 7.11 -13.54 8.48
N THR A 158 7.79 -12.38 8.47
CA THR A 158 7.45 -11.28 7.55
C THR A 158 8.63 -10.87 6.68
N GLY A 159 8.35 -10.64 5.40
CA GLY A 159 9.32 -10.04 4.48
C GLY A 159 9.53 -8.54 4.72
N ALA A 160 8.67 -7.86 5.47
CA ALA A 160 8.62 -6.39 5.55
C ALA A 160 9.92 -5.77 6.08
N ALA A 161 10.42 -6.22 7.24
CA ALA A 161 11.66 -5.70 7.83
C ALA A 161 12.88 -5.93 6.90
N LYS A 162 12.94 -7.09 6.24
CA LYS A 162 13.95 -7.39 5.20
C LYS A 162 13.77 -6.55 3.93
N ALA A 163 12.54 -6.16 3.59
CA ALA A 163 12.24 -5.27 2.46
C ALA A 163 12.70 -3.83 2.74
N VAL A 164 12.64 -3.34 3.98
CA VAL A 164 13.27 -2.06 4.37
C VAL A 164 14.75 -2.07 4.01
N GLY A 165 15.47 -3.17 4.24
CA GLY A 165 16.86 -3.35 3.83
C GLY A 165 17.12 -3.42 2.31
N LYS A 166 16.10 -3.73 1.48
CA LYS A 166 16.14 -3.59 0.01
C LYS A 166 15.87 -2.13 -0.43
N VAL A 167 14.98 -1.43 0.28
CA VAL A 167 14.55 -0.05 -0.01
C VAL A 167 15.64 0.96 0.37
N ILE A 168 16.18 0.81 1.60
CA ILE A 168 17.20 1.62 2.27
C ILE A 168 18.43 0.73 2.53
N PRO A 169 19.47 0.75 1.67
CA PRO A 169 20.59 -0.20 1.75
C PRO A 169 21.44 -0.11 3.02
N GLU A 170 21.54 1.09 3.62
CA GLU A 170 22.25 1.36 4.88
C GLU A 170 21.62 0.67 6.12
N LEU A 171 20.37 0.18 5.99
CA LEU A 171 19.64 -0.63 6.98
C LEU A 171 19.60 -2.12 6.65
N ASN A 172 20.24 -2.56 5.55
CA ASN A 172 20.26 -3.97 5.16
C ASN A 172 20.84 -4.85 6.29
N ARG A 173 20.09 -5.89 6.66
CA ARG A 173 20.35 -6.81 7.80
C ARG A 173 20.32 -6.20 9.21
N LYS A 174 20.14 -4.88 9.38
CA LYS A 174 19.99 -4.23 10.71
C LYS A 174 18.58 -4.31 11.31
N LEU A 175 17.59 -4.60 10.46
CA LEU A 175 16.18 -4.73 10.85
C LEU A 175 15.69 -6.17 10.59
N PRO A 176 15.90 -7.11 11.53
CA PRO A 176 15.06 -8.30 11.63
C PRO A 176 13.65 -7.90 12.09
N GLY A 177 12.68 -8.80 11.95
CA GLY A 177 11.32 -8.56 12.43
C GLY A 177 10.40 -9.75 12.23
N MET A 178 9.34 -9.79 13.02
CA MET A 178 8.25 -10.77 12.94
C MET A 178 6.91 -10.03 12.93
N ALA A 179 5.91 -10.63 12.29
CA ALA A 179 4.55 -10.10 12.25
C ALA A 179 3.65 -10.91 13.17
N PHE A 180 2.57 -10.27 13.60
CA PHE A 180 1.67 -10.82 14.60
C PHE A 180 0.22 -10.53 14.24
N HIS A 181 -0.55 -11.56 13.91
CA HIS A 181 -1.95 -11.38 13.58
C HIS A 181 -2.78 -11.27 14.86
N MET A 182 -3.43 -10.12 15.00
CA MET A 182 -4.45 -9.80 16.01
C MET A 182 -5.85 -10.08 15.43
N PRO A 183 -6.88 -10.28 16.29
CA PRO A 183 -8.28 -10.37 15.86
C PRO A 183 -8.89 -8.98 15.56
N THR A 184 -8.18 -8.12 14.83
CA THR A 184 -8.68 -6.82 14.33
C THR A 184 -9.02 -6.91 12.84
N PRO A 185 -10.14 -6.33 12.36
CA PRO A 185 -10.55 -6.44 10.95
C PRO A 185 -9.71 -5.58 10.01
N SER A 186 -9.09 -4.52 10.54
CA SER A 186 -8.12 -3.66 9.86
C SER A 186 -7.30 -2.89 10.89
N VAL A 187 -6.39 -2.04 10.39
CA VAL A 187 -5.33 -1.31 11.09
C VAL A 187 -4.33 -2.26 11.77
N SER A 188 -3.08 -2.18 11.33
CA SER A 188 -1.92 -2.84 11.91
C SER A 188 -1.08 -1.83 12.68
N VAL A 189 -0.20 -2.30 13.55
CA VAL A 189 0.75 -1.45 14.29
C VAL A 189 2.15 -2.02 14.19
N VAL A 190 3.14 -1.15 14.01
CA VAL A 190 4.56 -1.47 14.08
C VAL A 190 5.14 -0.89 15.35
N ASP A 191 5.60 -1.75 16.26
CA ASP A 191 6.55 -1.41 17.33
C ASP A 191 7.97 -1.45 16.74
N LEU A 192 8.73 -0.38 16.95
CA LEU A 192 10.11 -0.24 16.50
C LEU A 192 11.05 0.00 17.70
N THR A 193 11.14 -0.99 18.58
CA THR A 193 12.28 -1.13 19.48
C THR A 193 13.59 -1.06 18.69
N CYS A 194 14.46 -0.09 18.98
CA CYS A 194 15.75 0.08 18.30
C CYS A 194 16.84 0.66 19.20
N ARG A 195 18.06 0.09 19.17
CA ARG A 195 19.26 0.76 19.73
C ARG A 195 19.77 1.82 18.76
N LEU A 196 20.11 3.00 19.29
CA LEU A 196 20.64 4.14 18.57
C LEU A 196 22.18 4.26 18.75
N GLU A 197 22.87 4.76 17.74
CA GLU A 197 24.30 5.11 17.75
C GLU A 197 24.55 6.44 18.46
N LYS A 198 23.73 7.45 18.17
CA LYS A 198 23.77 8.74 18.89
C LYS A 198 22.73 8.71 20.03
N PRO A 199 23.13 8.98 21.29
CA PRO A 199 22.19 9.18 22.38
C PRO A 199 21.21 10.31 22.06
N ALA A 200 19.94 10.10 22.37
CA ALA A 200 18.86 11.06 22.13
C ALA A 200 17.86 11.01 23.28
N LYS A 201 17.27 12.15 23.64
CA LYS A 201 16.10 12.20 24.50
C LYS A 201 14.85 11.92 23.69
N TYR A 202 13.82 11.42 24.38
CA TYR A 202 12.58 11.03 23.74
C TYR A 202 11.88 12.21 23.02
N ASP A 203 11.85 13.39 23.63
CA ASP A 203 11.29 14.60 23.00
C ASP A 203 12.07 15.08 21.78
N GLU A 204 13.36 14.77 21.68
CA GLU A 204 14.18 15.07 20.50
C GLU A 204 13.78 14.17 19.32
N ILE A 205 13.50 12.88 19.59
CA ILE A 205 12.94 11.94 18.62
C ILE A 205 11.56 12.41 18.17
N LYS A 206 10.64 12.68 19.12
CA LYS A 206 9.28 13.19 18.82
C LYS A 206 9.32 14.44 17.95
N LYS A 207 10.14 15.43 18.32
CA LYS A 207 10.29 16.69 17.56
C LYS A 207 10.76 16.46 16.13
N VAL A 208 11.77 15.62 15.93
CA VAL A 208 12.32 15.31 14.59
C VAL A 208 11.27 14.59 13.73
N VAL A 209 10.51 13.65 14.30
CA VAL A 209 9.44 12.95 13.57
C VAL A 209 8.28 13.89 13.23
N LYS A 210 7.87 14.76 14.15
CA LYS A 210 6.86 15.81 13.90
C LYS A 210 7.27 16.75 12.77
N GLN A 211 8.52 17.20 12.77
CA GLN A 211 9.09 18.03 11.70
C GLN A 211 9.11 17.29 10.35
N ALA A 212 9.31 15.97 10.34
CA ALA A 212 9.22 15.16 9.12
C ALA A 212 7.78 15.05 8.60
N SER A 213 6.79 14.81 9.47
CA SER A 213 5.35 14.75 9.10
C SER A 213 4.76 16.08 8.65
N GLU A 214 5.21 17.20 9.23
CA GLU A 214 4.74 18.54 8.86
C GLU A 214 5.42 19.05 7.58
N GLY A 215 6.63 18.57 7.29
CA GLY A 215 7.46 18.94 6.13
C GLY A 215 7.57 17.86 5.05
N PRO A 216 8.75 17.25 4.85
CA PRO A 216 9.07 16.45 3.66
C PRO A 216 8.27 15.15 3.49
N LEU A 217 7.63 14.64 4.55
CA LEU A 217 6.78 13.46 4.51
C LEU A 217 5.29 13.80 4.73
N ARG A 218 4.86 15.05 4.52
CA ARG A 218 3.46 15.43 4.69
C ARG A 218 2.52 14.63 3.77
N GLY A 219 1.46 14.04 4.34
CA GLY A 219 0.55 13.10 3.64
C GLY A 219 1.13 11.69 3.45
N ILE A 220 2.35 11.45 3.93
CA ILE A 220 3.05 10.16 3.93
C ILE A 220 3.29 9.70 5.38
N LEU A 221 3.65 10.60 6.29
CA LEU A 221 3.86 10.36 7.72
C LEU A 221 2.92 11.28 8.51
N GLY A 222 2.12 10.70 9.40
CA GLY A 222 1.35 11.44 10.40
C GLY A 222 2.09 11.52 11.75
N TYR A 223 1.58 12.36 12.65
CA TYR A 223 2.07 12.50 14.03
C TYR A 223 0.89 12.91 14.93
N THR A 224 0.74 12.28 16.09
CA THR A 224 -0.20 12.70 17.13
C THR A 224 0.34 12.47 18.54
N GLU A 225 -0.17 13.24 19.50
CA GLU A 225 0.02 13.06 20.94
C GLU A 225 -1.32 12.76 21.65
N ASP A 226 -2.39 12.52 20.88
CA ASP A 226 -3.71 12.14 21.37
C ASP A 226 -3.75 10.66 21.82
N GLN A 227 -4.61 10.35 22.80
CA GLN A 227 -4.82 8.99 23.31
C GLN A 227 -5.74 8.18 22.38
N VAL A 228 -5.21 7.82 21.21
CA VAL A 228 -5.94 7.11 20.13
C VAL A 228 -5.77 5.59 20.17
N VAL A 229 -6.75 4.88 19.59
CA VAL A 229 -6.80 3.43 19.44
C VAL A 229 -6.89 3.02 17.96
N SER A 230 -6.79 1.72 17.66
CA SER A 230 -6.71 1.23 16.28
C SER A 230 -7.90 1.60 15.39
N CYS A 231 -9.10 1.79 15.95
CA CYS A 231 -10.27 2.17 15.15
C CYS A 231 -10.27 3.62 14.69
N ASP A 232 -9.49 4.50 15.33
CA ASP A 232 -9.42 5.93 14.98
C ASP A 232 -8.64 6.16 13.68
N PHE A 233 -7.78 5.20 13.30
CA PHE A 233 -7.06 5.17 12.02
C PHE A 233 -7.82 4.43 10.90
N ASN A 234 -9.07 4.02 11.11
CA ASN A 234 -9.85 3.38 10.05
C ASN A 234 -10.09 4.36 8.90
N SER A 235 -9.51 4.06 7.73
CA SER A 235 -9.51 4.93 6.54
C SER A 235 -8.54 6.12 6.59
N ASP A 236 -7.57 6.14 7.51
CA ASP A 236 -6.41 7.05 7.40
C ASP A 236 -5.55 6.66 6.18
N THR A 237 -5.06 7.69 5.48
CA THR A 237 -4.32 7.63 4.20
C THR A 237 -2.79 7.80 4.39
N HIS A 238 -2.33 8.05 5.63
CA HIS A 238 -0.90 8.11 5.97
C HIS A 238 -0.26 6.71 6.07
N SER A 239 1.03 6.60 5.71
CA SER A 239 1.81 5.35 5.74
C SER A 239 2.02 4.75 7.11
N SER A 240 2.03 5.65 8.07
CA SER A 240 2.64 5.52 9.36
C SER A 240 2.23 6.80 10.06
N SER A 241 1.63 6.71 11.22
CA SER A 241 1.40 7.87 12.09
C SER A 241 2.19 7.63 13.37
N MET A 242 3.04 8.56 13.83
CA MET A 242 3.70 8.35 15.13
C MET A 242 2.70 8.58 16.26
N LEU A 243 2.46 7.52 17.03
CA LEU A 243 1.85 7.53 18.36
C LEU A 243 2.90 7.00 19.35
N GLU A 244 3.57 7.90 20.05
CA GLU A 244 4.62 7.60 21.01
C GLU A 244 5.70 6.59 20.52
N LEU A 245 5.60 5.29 20.86
CA LEU A 245 6.54 4.23 20.46
C LEU A 245 6.07 3.42 19.24
N ALA A 246 4.85 3.67 18.77
CA ALA A 246 4.12 2.86 17.81
C ALA A 246 3.83 3.61 16.51
N LEU A 247 3.80 2.87 15.41
CA LEU A 247 3.46 3.36 14.07
C LEU A 247 2.26 2.56 13.51
N PRO A 248 1.01 3.03 13.68
CA PRO A 248 -0.15 2.44 13.02
C PRO A 248 -0.05 2.59 11.49
N SER A 249 -0.51 1.57 10.78
CA SER A 249 -0.52 1.50 9.32
C SER A 249 -1.80 0.82 8.81
N THR A 250 -2.38 1.35 7.73
CA THR A 250 -3.72 0.98 7.26
C THR A 250 -3.68 0.30 5.88
N THR A 251 -4.70 -0.47 5.54
CA THR A 251 -4.90 -1.02 4.18
C THR A 251 -5.34 0.05 3.18
N THR A 252 -5.96 1.13 3.66
CA THR A 252 -6.36 2.30 2.87
C THR A 252 -5.14 3.00 2.28
N PHE A 253 -4.22 3.43 3.15
CA PHE A 253 -2.93 4.02 2.79
C PHE A 253 -2.19 3.21 1.71
N TYR A 254 -2.10 1.89 1.88
CA TYR A 254 -1.34 1.05 0.95
C TYR A 254 -1.92 1.15 -0.47
N SER A 255 -3.24 1.32 -0.54
CA SER A 255 -3.99 1.51 -1.78
C SER A 255 -3.79 2.91 -2.36
N ASP A 256 -3.78 3.95 -1.53
CA ASP A 256 -3.44 5.32 -1.94
C ASP A 256 -2.02 5.42 -2.52
N ARG A 257 -1.04 4.70 -1.95
CA ARG A 257 0.33 4.68 -2.49
C ARG A 257 0.50 3.90 -3.77
N VAL A 258 -0.35 2.90 -4.04
CA VAL A 258 -0.39 2.29 -5.38
C VAL A 258 -0.82 3.34 -6.40
N VAL A 259 -1.84 4.16 -6.10
CA VAL A 259 -2.27 5.28 -6.95
C VAL A 259 -1.16 6.33 -7.09
N ASP A 260 -0.54 6.77 -5.99
CA ASP A 260 0.54 7.76 -6.04
C ASP A 260 1.78 7.25 -6.80
N LEU A 261 2.09 5.95 -6.73
CA LEU A 261 3.17 5.32 -7.50
C LEU A 261 2.83 5.25 -9.00
N MET A 262 1.59 4.96 -9.38
CA MET A 262 1.14 5.02 -10.79
C MET A 262 1.35 6.44 -11.35
N VAL A 263 0.90 7.47 -10.63
CA VAL A 263 1.08 8.88 -11.01
C VAL A 263 2.56 9.24 -11.11
N HIS A 264 3.38 8.84 -10.13
CA HIS A 264 4.82 9.11 -10.19
C HIS A 264 5.47 8.43 -11.39
N MET A 265 5.18 7.15 -11.66
CA MET A 265 5.73 6.45 -12.82
C MET A 265 5.34 7.10 -14.15
N ALA A 266 4.05 7.46 -14.32
CA ALA A 266 3.58 8.16 -15.50
C ALA A 266 4.19 9.56 -15.68
N SER A 267 4.59 10.23 -14.59
CA SER A 267 5.27 11.54 -14.63
C SER A 267 6.76 11.47 -15.04
N LYS A 268 7.28 10.28 -15.35
CA LYS A 268 8.69 10.01 -15.71
C LYS A 268 8.83 9.30 -17.07
N GLU A 269 7.74 9.20 -17.85
CA GLU A 269 7.69 8.65 -19.21
C GLU A 269 7.55 9.77 -20.26
#